data_AF-A0A2G2D2L4-F1
#
_entry.id   AF-A0A2G2D2L4-F1
#
_cell.length_a   1.000
_cell.length_b   1.000
_cell.length_c   1.000
_cell.angle_alpha   90.00
_cell.angle_beta   90.00
_cell.angle_gamma   90.00
#
_symmetry.space_group_name_H-M   'P 1'
#
loop_
_entity.id
_entity.type
_entity.pdbx_description
1 polymer ?
#
loop_
_entity_poly.entity_id
_entity_poly.type
_entity_poly.pdbx_seq_one_letter_code
_entity_poly.pdbx_strand_id
1 'polypeptide(L)'
;MIRAQTMARPVCLALTLTLSHPVASFAADLSCNGLLESGQTMICSGFEPNWALELKCDGNMSANFIDAFSGDGIQTTPGRVSFASEDPWQLETSHPVTGSIAYTPGGCTDESDRVFDFTFTPSGAPGLSAPYYPFCCRMK
;
A
#
# COMPACT_ATOMS: atom_id res chain seq x y z
N MET A 1 -13.29 -79.40 33.48
CA MET A 1 -13.29 -77.98 33.88
C MET A 1 -13.48 -77.15 32.62
N ILE A 2 -14.72 -76.75 32.31
CA ILE A 2 -15.33 -75.40 32.49
C ILE A 2 -14.81 -74.35 31.46
N ARG A 3 -15.74 -74.00 30.54
CA ARG A 3 -15.99 -72.77 29.75
C ARG A 3 -15.02 -71.57 29.87
N ALA A 4 -14.81 -70.87 28.73
CA ALA A 4 -15.40 -69.54 28.47
C ALA A 4 -15.23 -69.07 27.01
N GLN A 5 -16.33 -68.58 26.43
CA GLN A 5 -16.42 -67.82 25.18
C GLN A 5 -16.25 -66.32 25.50
N THR A 6 -15.56 -65.53 24.68
CA THR A 6 -15.69 -64.06 24.62
C THR A 6 -14.89 -63.56 23.42
N MET A 7 -15.25 -62.60 22.57
CA MET A 7 -16.47 -61.88 22.19
C MET A 7 -15.99 -61.00 21.03
N ALA A 8 -16.76 -60.91 19.95
CA ALA A 8 -16.45 -60.08 18.78
C ALA A 8 -16.31 -58.60 19.16
N ARG A 9 -15.42 -57.86 18.49
CA ARG A 9 -15.43 -56.39 18.47
C ARG A 9 -15.16 -55.86 17.05
N PRO A 10 -16.05 -55.00 16.51
CA PRO A 10 -15.88 -54.39 15.20
C PRO A 10 -14.94 -53.18 15.35
N VAL A 11 -13.93 -53.08 14.49
CA VAL A 11 -13.15 -51.85 14.37
C VAL A 11 -13.85 -50.99 13.33
N CYS A 12 -14.48 -49.92 13.81
CA CYS A 12 -15.17 -48.91 13.01
C CYS A 12 -14.25 -48.31 11.94
N LEU A 13 -14.70 -48.30 10.68
CA LEU A 13 -14.20 -47.39 9.65
C LEU A 13 -14.51 -45.95 10.09
N ALA A 14 -13.48 -45.17 10.40
CA ALA A 14 -13.59 -43.71 10.47
C ALA A 14 -13.18 -43.15 9.10
N LEU A 15 -14.18 -42.91 8.24
CA LEU A 15 -14.00 -42.15 7.01
C LEU A 15 -13.94 -40.66 7.39
N THR A 16 -12.74 -40.14 7.64
CA THR A 16 -12.54 -38.71 7.88
C THR A 16 -12.70 -37.96 6.56
N LEU A 17 -13.88 -37.38 6.34
CA LEU A 17 -14.09 -36.34 5.33
C LEU A 17 -13.23 -35.13 5.70
N THR A 18 -12.07 -34.99 5.08
CA THR A 18 -11.30 -33.73 5.13
C THR A 18 -12.08 -32.70 4.33
N LEU A 19 -12.70 -31.73 5.02
CA LEU A 19 -13.21 -30.52 4.39
C LEU A 19 -12.05 -29.79 3.71
N SER A 20 -11.95 -29.96 2.39
CA SER A 20 -11.13 -29.14 1.51
C SER A 20 -11.71 -27.73 1.51
N HIS A 21 -11.17 -26.86 2.36
CA HIS A 21 -11.45 -25.43 2.31
C HIS A 21 -10.78 -24.88 1.04
N PRO A 22 -11.54 -24.23 0.12
CA PRO A 22 -10.91 -23.48 -0.94
C PRO A 22 -10.19 -22.31 -0.28
N VAL A 23 -8.85 -22.36 -0.27
CA VAL A 23 -8.03 -21.20 0.03
C VAL A 23 -8.34 -20.20 -1.09
N ALA A 24 -9.06 -19.13 -0.75
CA ALA A 24 -9.25 -18.01 -1.66
C ALA A 24 -7.85 -17.49 -2.02
N SER A 25 -7.39 -17.78 -3.23
CA SER A 25 -6.23 -17.11 -3.79
C SER A 25 -6.67 -15.68 -4.06
N PHE A 26 -6.29 -14.76 -3.17
CA PHE A 26 -6.21 -13.36 -3.52
C PHE A 26 -5.17 -13.29 -4.65
N ALA A 27 -5.63 -13.13 -5.89
CA ALA A 27 -4.72 -12.74 -6.95
C ALA A 27 -4.06 -11.45 -6.45
N ALA A 28 -2.73 -11.44 -6.35
CA ALA A 28 -2.01 -10.22 -6.04
C ALA A 28 -2.42 -9.21 -7.12
N ASP A 29 -3.15 -8.17 -6.73
CA ASP A 29 -3.61 -7.13 -7.64
C ASP A 29 -2.38 -6.29 -8.02
N LEU A 30 -1.75 -6.67 -9.13
CA LEU A 30 -0.56 -5.99 -9.68
C LEU A 30 -0.94 -4.75 -10.50
N SER A 31 -2.22 -4.36 -10.50
CA SER A 31 -2.79 -3.31 -11.35
C SER A 31 -2.14 -1.93 -11.14
N CYS A 32 -1.53 -1.70 -9.97
CA CYS A 32 -0.93 -0.41 -9.60
C CYS A 32 0.53 -0.54 -9.15
N ASN A 33 1.33 -1.24 -9.96
CA ASN A 33 2.79 -1.44 -9.75
C ASN A 33 3.12 -2.13 -8.41
N GLY A 34 2.17 -2.89 -7.83
CA GLY A 34 2.32 -3.53 -6.53
C GLY A 34 2.44 -2.58 -5.33
N LEU A 35 2.32 -1.26 -5.54
CA LEU A 35 2.35 -0.26 -4.46
C LEU A 35 0.99 -0.15 -3.75
N LEU A 36 -0.09 -0.21 -4.52
CA LEU A 36 -1.47 -0.10 -4.05
C LEU A 36 -2.30 -1.25 -4.59
N GLU A 37 -3.25 -1.73 -3.78
CA GLU A 37 -4.33 -2.59 -4.24
C GLU A 37 -5.45 -1.75 -4.85
N SER A 38 -6.22 -2.32 -5.78
CA SER A 38 -7.41 -1.69 -6.35
C SER A 38 -8.38 -1.22 -5.27
N GLY A 39 -8.78 0.04 -5.34
CA GLY A 39 -9.60 0.75 -4.36
C GLY A 39 -8.80 1.51 -3.30
N GLN A 40 -7.47 1.31 -3.21
CA GLN A 40 -6.65 2.01 -2.23
C GLN A 40 -6.21 3.40 -2.71
N THR A 41 -6.06 4.30 -1.74
CA THR A 41 -5.49 5.62 -1.93
C THR A 41 -4.30 5.79 -0.98
N MET A 42 -3.20 6.33 -1.47
CA MET A 42 -2.05 6.76 -0.66
C MET A 42 -1.88 8.27 -0.77
N ILE A 43 -1.57 8.93 0.35
CA ILE A 43 -1.27 10.36 0.38
C ILE A 43 0.09 10.56 1.04
N CYS A 44 1.01 11.19 0.33
CA CYS A 44 2.31 11.63 0.81
C CYS A 44 2.27 13.15 1.00
N SER A 45 2.34 13.63 2.24
CA SER A 45 2.16 15.05 2.54
C SER A 45 3.50 15.71 2.86
N GLY A 46 3.94 16.63 1.99
CA GLY A 46 5.09 17.48 2.22
C GLY A 46 4.73 18.68 3.09
N PHE A 47 5.63 19.04 4.01
CA PHE A 47 5.42 20.15 4.94
C PHE A 47 5.85 21.48 4.35
N GLU A 48 7.01 21.53 3.69
CA GLU A 48 7.53 22.74 3.05
C GLU A 48 8.11 22.38 1.68
N PRO A 49 7.43 22.78 0.59
CA PRO A 49 6.15 23.47 0.49
C PRO A 49 4.98 22.59 0.98
N ASN A 50 3.96 23.19 1.60
CA ASN A 50 2.66 22.61 1.92
C ASN A 50 1.94 22.11 0.64
N TRP A 51 2.30 20.93 0.17
CA TRP A 51 1.62 20.21 -0.90
C TRP A 51 1.59 18.71 -0.59
N ALA A 52 0.72 17.96 -1.25
CA ALA A 52 0.69 16.52 -1.13
C ALA A 52 0.57 15.82 -2.48
N LEU A 53 1.21 14.66 -2.59
CA LEU A 53 0.99 13.70 -3.66
C LEU A 53 -0.07 12.70 -3.20
N GLU A 54 -1.20 12.65 -3.89
CA GLU A 54 -2.18 11.59 -3.72
C GLU A 54 -2.04 10.60 -4.88
N LEU A 55 -1.85 9.31 -4.57
CA LEU A 55 -1.88 8.20 -5.52
C LEU A 55 -3.15 7.39 -5.30
N LYS A 56 -3.83 7.05 -6.40
CA LYS A 56 -5.08 6.28 -6.38
C LYS A 56 -4.98 5.10 -7.32
N CYS A 57 -5.43 3.95 -6.84
CA CYS A 57 -5.53 2.73 -7.63
C CYS A 57 -7.00 2.40 -7.89
N ASP A 58 -7.49 2.62 -9.12
CA ASP A 58 -8.85 2.26 -9.54
C ASP A 58 -8.76 1.34 -10.78
N GLY A 59 -8.03 0.23 -10.65
CA GLY A 59 -7.65 -0.65 -11.76
C GLY A 59 -6.50 -0.12 -12.63
N ASN A 60 -6.13 1.15 -12.48
CA ASN A 60 -4.89 1.75 -12.95
C ASN A 60 -4.43 2.82 -11.96
N MET A 61 -3.12 3.09 -11.93
CA MET A 61 -2.59 4.15 -11.08
C MET A 61 -2.88 5.54 -11.65
N SER A 62 -3.37 6.43 -10.81
CA SER A 62 -3.50 7.87 -11.07
C SER A 62 -2.85 8.68 -9.95
N ALA A 63 -2.53 9.95 -10.24
CA ALA A 63 -1.96 10.86 -9.24
C ALA A 63 -2.74 12.16 -9.20
N ASN A 64 -2.90 12.75 -8.02
CA ASN A 64 -3.37 14.11 -7.86
C ASN A 64 -2.33 14.92 -7.09
N PHE A 65 -2.14 16.17 -7.50
CA PHE A 65 -1.30 17.14 -6.81
C PHE A 65 -2.19 18.05 -5.98
N ILE A 66 -2.01 18.02 -4.67
CA ILE A 66 -2.79 18.82 -3.73
C ILE A 66 -1.93 20.02 -3.32
N ASP A 67 -2.31 21.20 -3.76
CA ASP A 67 -1.68 22.46 -3.36
C ASP A 67 -2.43 23.01 -2.14
N ALA A 68 -1.72 23.12 -1.01
CA ALA A 68 -2.26 23.69 0.22
C ALA A 68 -1.82 25.16 0.45
N PHE A 69 -1.21 25.84 -0.53
CA PHE A 69 -0.90 27.28 -0.48
C PHE A 69 -2.00 28.20 -1.01
N SER A 70 -2.85 27.75 -1.93
CA SER A 70 -3.75 28.65 -2.65
C SER A 70 -4.80 29.27 -1.71
N GLY A 71 -4.75 30.59 -1.56
CA GLY A 71 -5.57 31.39 -0.63
C GLY A 71 -7.09 31.34 -0.86
N ASP A 72 -7.57 30.56 -1.82
CA ASP A 72 -8.99 30.31 -2.10
C ASP A 72 -9.44 28.89 -1.70
N GLY A 73 -8.58 28.11 -1.03
CA GLY A 73 -8.85 26.74 -0.56
C GLY A 73 -7.81 25.72 -1.02
N ILE A 74 -7.92 24.47 -0.56
CA ILE A 74 -7.05 23.36 -0.99
C ILE A 74 -7.40 22.99 -2.42
N GLN A 75 -6.48 23.20 -3.36
CA GLN A 75 -6.67 22.86 -4.77
C GLN A 75 -6.11 21.48 -5.06
N THR A 76 -6.89 20.66 -5.77
CA THR A 76 -6.46 19.32 -6.20
C THR A 76 -6.39 19.30 -7.71
N THR A 77 -5.19 19.12 -8.26
CA THR A 77 -4.94 19.09 -9.70
C THR A 77 -4.72 17.64 -10.15
N PRO A 78 -5.58 17.08 -11.01
CA PRO A 78 -5.42 15.72 -11.51
C PRO A 78 -4.20 15.58 -12.41
N GLY A 79 -3.46 14.50 -12.25
CA GLY A 79 -2.27 14.17 -13.03
C GLY A 79 -2.16 12.69 -13.36
N ARG A 80 -1.07 12.35 -14.04
CA ARG A 80 -0.66 10.97 -14.31
C ARG A 80 0.61 10.65 -13.53
N VAL A 81 0.85 9.37 -13.31
CA VAL A 81 2.08 8.85 -12.71
C VAL A 81 2.62 7.70 -13.55
N SER A 82 3.93 7.63 -13.63
CA SER A 82 4.68 6.52 -14.22
C SER A 82 5.73 6.04 -13.23
N PHE A 83 5.97 4.73 -13.21
CA PHE A 83 7.00 4.12 -12.38
C PHE A 83 8.14 3.62 -13.24
N ALA A 84 9.37 3.90 -12.81
CA ALA A 84 10.60 3.41 -13.42
C ALA A 84 11.11 2.12 -12.75
N SER A 85 10.78 1.91 -11.47
CA SER A 85 11.08 0.70 -10.69
C SER A 85 10.06 0.52 -9.58
N GLU A 86 10.02 -0.66 -8.96
CA GLU A 86 9.09 -1.02 -7.88
C GLU A 86 9.76 -1.15 -6.50
N ASP A 87 11.09 -1.34 -6.43
CA ASP A 87 11.82 -1.44 -5.15
C ASP A 87 13.11 -0.59 -5.15
N PRO A 88 13.07 0.65 -4.61
CA PRO A 88 11.87 1.40 -4.24
C PRO A 88 11.05 1.81 -5.47
N TRP A 89 9.81 2.23 -5.26
CA TRP A 89 8.93 2.75 -6.31
C TRP A 89 9.42 4.11 -6.78
N GLN A 90 10.20 4.11 -7.86
CA GLN A 90 10.68 5.34 -8.48
C GLN A 90 9.60 5.87 -9.40
N LEU A 91 9.12 7.09 -9.13
CA LEU A 91 7.99 7.67 -9.82
C LEU A 91 8.28 9.05 -10.40
N GLU A 92 7.59 9.35 -11.49
CA GLU A 92 7.48 10.67 -12.08
C GLU A 92 6.01 10.93 -12.39
N THR A 93 5.56 12.17 -12.14
CA THR A 93 4.19 12.58 -12.39
C THR A 93 4.10 13.67 -13.46
N SER A 94 2.92 13.86 -14.03
CA SER A 94 2.67 14.93 -15.01
C SER A 94 2.71 16.35 -14.42
N HIS A 95 2.72 16.48 -13.10
CA HIS A 95 2.93 17.73 -12.37
C HIS A 95 4.27 17.60 -11.67
N PRO A 96 5.39 18.09 -12.25
CA PRO A 96 6.75 17.52 -12.21
C PRO A 96 7.30 17.20 -10.81
N VAL A 97 6.66 16.24 -10.14
CA VAL A 97 7.01 15.63 -8.88
C VAL A 97 7.67 14.32 -9.25
N THR A 98 8.92 14.20 -8.84
CA THR A 98 9.80 13.05 -9.03
C THR A 98 10.32 12.61 -7.68
N GLY A 99 10.52 11.31 -7.50
CA GLY A 99 11.05 10.76 -6.25
C GLY A 99 10.84 9.26 -6.13
N SER A 100 11.15 8.75 -4.93
CA SER A 100 11.01 7.34 -4.60
C SER A 100 10.05 7.15 -3.42
N ILE A 101 9.13 6.18 -3.52
CA ILE A 101 8.40 5.65 -2.36
C ILE A 101 9.08 4.36 -1.91
N ALA A 102 9.37 4.24 -0.62
CA ALA A 102 9.89 3.01 -0.03
C ALA A 102 8.98 2.54 1.10
N TYR A 103 8.80 1.22 1.21
CA TYR A 103 8.21 0.61 2.39
C TYR A 103 9.24 0.63 3.53
N THR A 104 8.95 1.43 4.55
CA THR A 104 9.75 1.65 5.75
C THR A 104 8.85 1.41 6.97
N PRO A 105 8.57 0.15 7.35
CA PRO A 105 7.64 -0.15 8.42
C PRO A 105 8.07 0.50 9.73
N GLY A 106 7.16 1.29 10.31
CA GLY A 106 7.45 2.07 11.51
C GLY A 106 8.50 3.19 11.33
N GLY A 107 8.93 3.45 10.09
CA GLY A 107 10.13 4.23 9.79
C GLY A 107 9.89 5.70 9.49
N CYS A 108 8.64 6.12 9.32
CA CYS A 108 8.31 7.52 9.09
C CYS A 108 7.40 8.07 10.19
N THR A 109 7.81 9.15 10.85
CA THR A 109 7.01 9.84 11.86
C THR A 109 6.58 11.20 11.31
N ASP A 110 5.27 11.47 11.31
CA ASP A 110 4.75 12.80 10.95
C ASP A 110 4.87 13.80 12.11
N GLU A 111 4.58 15.08 11.83
CA GLU A 111 4.61 16.17 12.82
C GLU A 111 3.63 16.00 14.00
N SER A 112 2.70 15.04 13.91
CA SER A 112 1.77 14.68 14.99
C SER A 112 2.24 13.45 15.77
N ASP A 113 3.52 13.08 15.66
CA ASP A 113 4.14 11.88 16.23
C ASP A 113 3.50 10.56 15.77
N ARG A 114 2.76 10.56 14.66
CA ARG A 114 2.17 9.33 14.11
C ARG A 114 3.17 8.63 13.22
N VAL A 115 3.25 7.32 13.39
CA VAL A 115 4.16 6.48 12.65
C VAL A 115 3.45 5.84 11.46
N PHE A 116 4.09 5.89 10.30
CA PHE A 116 3.62 5.31 9.04
C PHE A 116 4.68 4.41 8.40
N ASP A 117 4.21 3.50 7.57
CA ASP A 117 5.03 2.46 6.98
C ASP A 117 5.62 2.83 5.62
N PHE A 118 5.31 4.01 5.08
CA PHE A 118 5.79 4.43 3.76
C PHE A 118 6.44 5.81 3.83
N THR A 119 7.59 5.94 3.18
CA THR A 119 8.33 7.19 3.08
C THR A 119 8.46 7.57 1.61
N PHE A 120 8.12 8.81 1.27
CA PHE A 120 8.45 9.39 -0.02
C PHE A 120 9.68 10.30 0.11
N THR A 121 10.65 10.09 -0.77
CA THR A 121 11.84 10.94 -0.89
C THR A 121 11.77 11.69 -2.21
N PRO A 122 11.46 13.01 -2.21
CA PRO A 122 11.43 13.79 -3.43
C PRO A 122 12.83 13.96 -4.03
N SER A 123 12.90 13.95 -5.36
CA SER A 123 14.06 14.38 -6.15
C SER A 123 13.77 15.64 -6.97
N GLY A 124 12.51 16.08 -7.03
CA GLY A 124 12.10 17.33 -7.66
C GLY A 124 10.59 17.52 -7.54
N ALA A 125 10.14 18.77 -7.39
CA ALA A 125 8.73 19.14 -7.33
C ALA A 125 8.57 20.66 -7.54
N PRO A 126 7.41 21.13 -8.01
CA PRO A 126 7.12 22.57 -8.11
C PRO A 126 7.32 23.27 -6.76
N GLY A 127 8.09 24.36 -6.75
CA GLY A 127 8.35 25.16 -5.54
C GLY A 127 9.32 24.54 -4.54
N LEU A 128 9.81 23.31 -4.76
CA LEU A 128 10.83 22.68 -3.91
C LEU A 128 12.23 23.05 -4.39
N SER A 129 13.00 23.69 -3.50
CA SER A 129 14.44 23.86 -3.67
C SER A 129 15.19 22.82 -2.85
N ALA A 130 16.29 22.29 -3.37
CA ALA A 130 17.18 21.42 -2.61
C ALA A 130 17.72 22.15 -1.36
N PRO A 131 18.00 21.42 -0.26
CA PRO A 131 17.92 19.97 -0.09
C PRO A 131 16.47 19.46 0.05
N TYR A 132 16.21 18.29 -0.52
CA TYR A 132 14.90 17.62 -0.44
C TYR A 132 14.80 16.77 0.82
N TYR A 133 13.72 16.94 1.57
CA TYR A 133 13.46 16.17 2.79
C TYR A 133 12.37 15.11 2.55
N PRO A 134 12.56 13.89 3.08
CA PRO A 134 11.55 12.85 2.98
C PRO A 134 10.31 13.20 3.81
N PHE A 135 9.16 12.68 3.39
CA PHE A 135 7.91 12.83 4.13
C PHE A 135 7.08 11.54 4.12
N CYS A 136 6.20 11.45 5.11
CA CYS A 136 5.41 10.24 5.34
C CYS A 136 4.26 10.11 4.35
N CYS A 137 4.08 8.89 3.87
CA CYS A 137 2.91 8.49 3.11
C CYS A 137 2.00 7.64 3.98
N ARG A 138 0.69 7.86 3.85
CA ARG A 138 -0.33 7.09 4.54
C ARG A 138 -1.34 6.51 3.56
N MET A 139 -1.80 5.30 3.83
CA MET A 139 -2.99 4.76 3.18
C MET A 139 -4.24 5.46 3.73
N LYS A 140 -5.24 5.64 2.89
CA LYS A 140 -6.54 6.25 3.23
C LYS A 140 -7.67 5.28 2.95
#